data_AF-A0A1F5N7R4-F1
#
_entry.id   AF-A0A1F5N7R4-F1
#
_cell.length_a   1.000
_cell.length_b   1.000
_cell.length_c   1.000
_cell.angle_alpha   90.00
_cell.angle_beta   90.00
_cell.angle_gamma   90.00
#
_symmetry.space_group_name_H-M   'P 1'
#
loop_
_entity.id
_entity.type
_entity.pdbx_description
1 polymer ?
#
loop_
_entity_poly.entity_id
_entity_poly.type
_entity_poly.pdbx_seq_one_letter_code
_entity_poly.pdbx_strand_id
1 'polypeptide(L)'
;MQALPILGKLGALQCVPSFQFNRSKSAKPKGGCIVQVEPRDQSTQDLSNPVSEPVIPSERGVFYRYSAEFTGERPLCYLMKCKANKSRPINDAEQNANEIDLTFVFGNGVRVCSPKALLSLQLLDDRVVAGALNQTWISSAGISEQTFQQLRELKDGSALARVARVAISRNDQIVTLTPGTILAVTTESGKYGLFLVKEITESSVKVDACHILL
;
A
#
# COMPACT_ATOMS: atom_id res chain seq x y z
N MET A 1 -46.92 -11.44 28.88
CA MET A 1 -48.04 -12.22 28.31
C MET A 1 -48.29 -11.64 26.93
N GLN A 2 -48.33 -12.34 25.78
CA GLN A 2 -48.31 -13.79 25.44
C GLN A 2 -47.33 -13.96 24.24
N ALA A 3 -46.40 -14.91 24.23
CA ALA A 3 -46.49 -16.32 23.80
C ALA A 3 -46.37 -16.56 22.27
N LEU A 4 -45.35 -17.35 21.88
CA LEU A 4 -45.07 -17.91 20.54
C LEU A 4 -45.97 -19.11 20.18
N PRO A 5 -46.20 -19.35 18.87
CA PRO A 5 -46.00 -20.67 18.21
C PRO A 5 -45.36 -20.56 16.79
N ILE A 6 -44.85 -21.58 16.06
CA ILE A 6 -44.44 -22.98 16.35
C ILE A 6 -43.44 -23.52 15.25
N LEU A 7 -42.80 -24.67 15.53
CA LEU A 7 -41.88 -25.58 14.81
C LEU A 7 -41.77 -25.69 13.25
N GLY A 8 -40.56 -26.12 12.85
CA GLY A 8 -40.29 -27.19 11.84
C GLY A 8 -38.77 -27.32 11.56
N LYS A 9 -37.97 -28.25 12.13
CA LYS A 9 -37.81 -29.72 11.85
C LYS A 9 -37.75 -30.04 10.33
N LEU A 10 -36.84 -30.84 9.77
CA LEU A 10 -35.84 -31.79 10.30
C LEU A 10 -34.83 -32.14 9.16
N GLY A 11 -33.61 -32.63 9.43
CA GLY A 11 -32.78 -33.24 8.36
C GLY A 11 -31.28 -33.35 8.66
N ALA A 12 -30.82 -34.57 8.93
CA ALA A 12 -29.40 -34.93 8.97
C ALA A 12 -29.10 -35.97 7.88
N LEU A 13 -27.90 -35.95 7.30
CA LEU A 13 -27.37 -37.08 6.53
C LEU A 13 -25.84 -37.01 6.42
N GLN A 14 -25.19 -38.13 6.73
CA GLN A 14 -23.75 -38.36 6.53
C GLN A 14 -23.51 -38.95 5.13
N CYS A 15 -22.33 -38.75 4.56
CA CYS A 15 -21.35 -39.84 4.29
C CYS A 15 -20.19 -39.38 3.39
N VAL A 16 -19.03 -39.99 3.63
CA VAL A 16 -17.81 -39.91 2.78
C VAL A 16 -17.85 -41.06 1.76
N PRO A 17 -17.00 -41.07 0.72
CA PRO A 17 -15.91 -42.05 0.78
C PRO A 17 -14.55 -41.59 0.26
N SER A 18 -13.53 -42.25 0.77
CA SER A 18 -12.10 -42.12 0.51
C SER A 18 -11.69 -42.47 -0.92
N PHE A 19 -10.55 -41.92 -1.38
CA PHE A 19 -9.75 -42.52 -2.46
C PHE A 19 -8.36 -42.91 -1.92
N GLN A 20 -8.03 -44.19 -2.04
CA GLN A 20 -6.66 -44.69 -1.93
C GLN A 20 -6.02 -44.75 -3.32
N PHE A 21 -4.71 -44.48 -3.40
CA PHE A 21 -3.91 -44.86 -4.57
C PHE A 21 -2.65 -45.60 -4.10
N ASN A 22 -2.40 -46.79 -4.64
CA ASN A 22 -1.33 -47.67 -4.19
C ASN A 22 -0.80 -48.50 -5.38
N ARG A 23 0.46 -48.28 -5.78
CA ARG A 23 1.29 -49.00 -6.78
C ARG A 23 2.57 -48.17 -7.02
N SER A 24 3.75 -48.69 -7.35
CA SER A 24 4.34 -50.04 -7.24
C SER A 24 5.86 -49.95 -7.52
N LYS A 25 6.63 -50.97 -7.14
CA LYS A 25 8.11 -51.04 -7.23
C LYS A 25 8.67 -51.04 -8.67
N SER A 26 9.87 -50.49 -8.85
CA SER A 26 10.87 -50.88 -9.88
C SER A 26 12.26 -50.35 -9.44
N ALA A 27 13.23 -51.19 -9.04
CA ALA A 27 14.21 -51.97 -9.82
C ALA A 27 15.49 -51.18 -10.19
N LYS A 28 16.66 -51.71 -9.78
CA LYS A 28 18.02 -51.21 -10.12
C LYS A 28 18.53 -51.83 -11.42
N PRO A 29 19.44 -51.15 -12.13
CA PRO A 29 20.59 -51.80 -12.78
C PRO A 29 21.94 -51.39 -12.16
N LYS A 30 23.00 -52.13 -12.50
CA LYS A 30 24.39 -51.92 -12.05
C LYS A 30 25.27 -51.40 -13.18
N GLY A 31 26.31 -50.64 -12.84
CA GLY A 31 27.61 -50.63 -13.53
C GLY A 31 27.91 -49.42 -14.42
N GLY A 32 29.13 -48.88 -14.30
CA GLY A 32 29.72 -47.93 -15.26
C GLY A 32 30.46 -46.75 -14.65
N CYS A 33 31.80 -46.84 -14.66
CA CYS A 33 32.80 -45.75 -14.57
C CYS A 33 32.54 -44.52 -13.66
N ILE A 34 33.32 -44.40 -12.58
CA ILE A 34 33.46 -43.15 -11.81
C ILE A 34 34.60 -42.34 -12.43
N VAL A 35 34.29 -41.21 -13.05
CA VAL A 35 35.25 -40.12 -13.26
C VAL A 35 34.96 -39.07 -12.19
N GLN A 36 35.88 -38.91 -11.24
CA GLN A 36 35.79 -37.82 -10.27
C GLN A 36 36.12 -36.50 -10.98
N VAL A 37 35.08 -35.75 -11.33
CA VAL A 37 35.20 -34.32 -11.60
C VAL A 37 34.88 -33.60 -10.29
N GLU A 38 35.86 -32.90 -9.74
CA GLU A 38 35.67 -32.07 -8.55
C GLU A 38 34.58 -31.02 -8.81
N PRO A 39 33.50 -30.95 -8.02
CA PRO A 39 32.63 -29.79 -8.07
C PRO A 39 33.40 -28.61 -7.50
N ARG A 40 33.79 -27.67 -8.36
CA ARG A 40 34.16 -26.33 -7.90
C ARG A 40 32.93 -25.72 -7.23
N ASP A 41 32.97 -25.58 -5.92
CA ASP A 41 32.01 -24.78 -5.16
C ASP A 41 32.15 -23.29 -5.56
N GLN A 42 31.56 -22.93 -6.69
CA GLN A 42 31.09 -21.58 -6.92
C GLN A 42 29.68 -21.49 -6.37
N SER A 43 29.60 -21.35 -5.04
CA SER A 43 28.41 -20.80 -4.38
C SER A 43 28.30 -19.31 -4.69
N THR A 44 28.07 -19.00 -5.97
CA THR A 44 27.52 -17.71 -6.38
C THR A 44 26.13 -17.67 -5.76
N GLN A 45 26.04 -17.12 -4.55
CA GLN A 45 24.77 -16.67 -4.02
C GLN A 45 24.30 -15.58 -4.97
N ASP A 46 23.38 -15.94 -5.86
CA ASP A 46 22.53 -14.98 -6.54
C ASP A 46 21.78 -14.22 -5.44
N LEU A 47 22.39 -13.11 -5.03
CA LEU A 47 21.72 -11.97 -4.42
C LEU A 47 20.81 -11.38 -5.50
N SER A 48 19.80 -12.16 -5.87
CA SER A 48 18.63 -11.70 -6.58
C SER A 48 17.97 -10.69 -5.64
N ASN A 49 18.26 -9.41 -5.89
CA ASN A 49 17.51 -8.32 -5.29
C ASN A 49 16.04 -8.68 -5.42
N PRO A 50 15.25 -8.67 -4.33
CA PRO A 50 13.84 -8.96 -4.44
C PRO A 50 13.24 -7.96 -5.42
N VAL A 51 12.81 -8.46 -6.58
CA VAL A 51 12.21 -7.62 -7.63
C VAL A 51 11.00 -6.94 -7.01
N SER A 52 10.99 -5.61 -7.03
CA SER A 52 9.92 -4.84 -6.41
C SER A 52 8.57 -5.31 -6.97
N GLU A 53 7.56 -5.49 -6.11
CA GLU A 53 6.25 -5.94 -6.56
C GLU A 53 5.74 -4.97 -7.66
N PRO A 54 5.18 -5.47 -8.78
CA PRO A 54 4.81 -4.60 -9.90
C PRO A 54 3.79 -3.54 -9.47
N VAL A 55 4.11 -2.26 -9.70
CA VAL A 55 3.18 -1.15 -9.43
C VAL A 55 2.05 -1.16 -10.45
N ILE A 56 0.85 -1.57 -10.02
CA ILE A 56 -0.36 -1.51 -10.86
C ILE A 56 -0.87 -0.05 -10.94
N PRO A 57 -0.84 0.62 -12.12
CA PRO A 57 -1.20 2.03 -12.23
C PRO A 57 -2.67 2.33 -11.90
N SER A 58 -2.97 3.59 -11.55
CA SER A 58 -4.36 4.07 -11.45
C SER A 58 -4.96 4.39 -12.83
N GLU A 59 -6.25 4.13 -12.97
CA GLU A 59 -7.04 4.41 -14.17
C GLU A 59 -7.74 5.77 -14.06
N ARG A 60 -7.79 6.51 -15.18
CA ARG A 60 -8.44 7.83 -15.23
C ARG A 60 -9.94 7.70 -14.99
N GLY A 61 -10.49 8.56 -14.13
CA GLY A 61 -11.90 8.55 -13.74
C GLY A 61 -12.28 7.49 -12.70
N VAL A 62 -11.39 6.57 -12.33
CA VAL A 62 -11.69 5.50 -11.36
C VAL A 62 -11.43 5.98 -9.94
N PHE A 63 -12.46 5.90 -9.09
CA PHE A 63 -12.38 6.25 -7.68
C PHE A 63 -11.95 5.06 -6.83
N TYR A 64 -10.86 5.21 -6.09
CA TYR A 64 -10.32 4.21 -5.19
C TYR A 64 -10.58 4.60 -3.73
N ARG A 65 -10.88 3.62 -2.88
CA ARG A 65 -10.98 3.78 -1.42
C ARG A 65 -10.34 2.59 -0.72
N TYR A 66 -9.64 2.86 0.36
CA TYR A 66 -8.87 1.85 1.10
C TYR A 66 -8.62 2.30 2.53
N SER A 67 -8.00 1.42 3.30
CA SER A 67 -7.33 1.74 4.57
C SER A 67 -5.90 1.22 4.47
N ALA A 68 -4.92 1.92 5.03
CA ALA A 68 -3.52 1.55 4.98
C ALA A 68 -2.84 1.82 6.33
N GLU A 69 -1.74 1.11 6.60
CA GLU A 69 -0.85 1.37 7.73
C GLU A 69 0.56 1.61 7.19
N PHE A 70 1.16 2.72 7.59
CA PHE A 70 2.54 3.07 7.27
C PHE A 70 3.41 2.86 8.51
N THR A 71 4.66 2.47 8.28
CA THR A 71 5.67 2.30 9.32
C THR A 71 7.01 2.87 8.84
N GLY A 72 8.01 2.97 9.72
CA GLY A 72 9.35 3.39 9.32
C GLY A 72 9.98 2.50 8.23
N GLU A 73 9.65 1.21 8.22
CA GLU A 73 10.09 0.26 7.18
C GLU A 73 9.31 0.41 5.86
N ARG A 74 8.02 0.81 5.95
CA ARG A 74 7.09 0.96 4.82
C ARG A 74 6.51 2.39 4.73
N PRO A 75 7.35 3.42 4.51
CA PRO A 75 6.93 4.82 4.59
C PRO A 75 6.37 5.37 3.28
N LEU A 76 6.49 4.65 2.16
CA LEU A 76 6.19 5.16 0.83
C LEU A 76 4.71 4.96 0.46
N CYS A 77 4.06 6.00 -0.08
CA CYS A 77 2.68 5.92 -0.59
C CYS A 77 2.60 6.24 -2.08
N TYR A 78 2.04 5.31 -2.87
CA TYR A 78 1.73 5.55 -4.28
C TYR A 78 0.19 5.62 -4.45
N LEU A 79 -0.31 6.70 -5.06
CA LEU A 79 -1.73 6.93 -5.39
C LEU A 79 -2.16 6.12 -6.62
N MET A 80 -1.97 4.80 -6.51
CA MET A 80 -2.17 3.79 -7.55
C MET A 80 -3.33 2.82 -7.24
N LYS A 81 -3.67 1.94 -8.18
CA LYS A 81 -4.85 1.04 -8.08
C LYS A 81 -4.79 0.02 -6.95
N CYS A 82 -3.64 -0.65 -6.75
CA CYS A 82 -3.54 -1.75 -5.80
C CYS A 82 -3.37 -1.26 -4.34
N LYS A 83 -3.93 -2.03 -3.37
CA LYS A 83 -3.70 -1.79 -1.93
C LYS A 83 -2.22 -2.00 -1.53
N ALA A 84 -1.50 -2.92 -2.16
CA ALA A 84 -0.07 -3.14 -1.91
C ALA A 84 0.78 -1.89 -2.22
N ASN A 85 0.36 -1.05 -3.16
CA ASN A 85 1.02 0.21 -3.51
C ASN A 85 0.87 1.30 -2.43
N LYS A 86 0.09 1.06 -1.38
CA LYS A 86 -0.28 2.08 -0.40
C LYS A 86 0.65 2.18 0.79
N SER A 87 1.48 1.18 1.04
CA SER A 87 2.47 1.14 2.11
C SER A 87 3.62 0.30 1.60
N ARG A 88 4.56 0.96 0.94
CA ARG A 88 5.66 0.37 0.16
C ARG A 88 6.97 0.46 0.96
N PRO A 89 7.83 -0.58 0.95
CA PRO A 89 9.13 -0.56 1.62
C PRO A 89 9.99 0.62 1.17
N ILE A 90 10.82 1.18 2.05
CA ILE A 90 11.74 2.29 1.67
C ILE A 90 12.66 1.92 0.49
N ASN A 91 13.03 0.65 0.36
CA ASN A 91 13.88 0.15 -0.73
C ASN A 91 13.18 0.10 -2.11
N ASP A 92 11.84 0.21 -2.18
CA ASP A 92 11.12 0.31 -3.46
C ASP A 92 11.33 1.67 -4.16
N ALA A 93 11.94 2.64 -3.46
CA ALA A 93 12.15 4.00 -3.95
C ALA A 93 13.06 4.06 -5.19
N GLU A 94 14.14 3.28 -5.24
CA GLU A 94 15.10 3.27 -6.35
C GLU A 94 14.43 2.92 -7.69
N GLN A 95 13.51 1.95 -7.65
CA GLN A 95 12.87 1.38 -8.85
C GLN A 95 11.61 2.15 -9.26
N ASN A 96 11.01 2.94 -8.35
CA ASN A 96 9.71 3.59 -8.54
C ASN A 96 9.69 5.06 -8.07
N ALA A 97 10.83 5.75 -8.15
CA ALA A 97 11.01 7.13 -7.66
C ALA A 97 9.92 8.10 -8.14
N ASN A 98 9.55 8.01 -9.42
CA ASN A 98 8.53 8.83 -10.07
C ASN A 98 7.09 8.42 -9.70
N GLU A 99 6.87 7.43 -8.84
CA GLU A 99 5.55 7.04 -8.33
C GLU A 99 5.40 7.24 -6.82
N ILE A 100 6.45 7.68 -6.14
CA ILE A 100 6.39 8.19 -4.76
C ILE A 100 5.52 9.44 -4.78
N ASP A 101 4.27 9.34 -4.33
CA ASP A 101 3.36 10.47 -4.23
C ASP A 101 3.44 11.12 -2.83
N LEU A 102 3.73 10.35 -1.76
CA LEU A 102 4.01 10.82 -0.39
C LEU A 102 5.09 9.97 0.30
N THR A 103 5.72 10.55 1.33
CA THR A 103 6.53 9.81 2.31
C THR A 103 6.09 10.10 3.75
N PHE A 104 6.09 9.06 4.59
CA PHE A 104 5.79 9.16 6.02
C PHE A 104 7.07 9.07 6.85
N VAL A 105 7.30 10.06 7.70
CA VAL A 105 8.53 10.23 8.51
C VAL A 105 8.18 10.05 9.99
N PHE A 106 8.88 9.12 10.64
CA PHE A 106 8.72 8.76 12.05
C PHE A 106 9.89 9.29 12.90
N GLY A 107 9.71 9.42 14.21
CA GLY A 107 10.68 10.05 15.12
C GLY A 107 9.97 10.94 16.14
N ASN A 108 10.44 12.19 16.32
CA ASN A 108 9.81 13.20 17.18
C ASN A 108 8.45 13.66 16.62
N GLY A 109 7.45 12.80 16.68
CA GLY A 109 6.14 12.95 16.04
C GLY A 109 6.12 12.48 14.57
N VAL A 110 4.98 11.93 14.15
CA VAL A 110 4.75 11.45 12.78
C VAL A 110 4.42 12.61 11.85
N ARG A 111 5.10 12.67 10.71
CA ARG A 111 4.90 13.67 9.66
C ARG A 111 4.65 12.97 8.32
N VAL A 112 3.86 13.60 7.46
CA VAL A 112 3.76 13.24 6.05
C VAL A 112 4.34 14.37 5.21
N CYS A 113 5.10 14.01 4.20
CA CYS A 113 5.88 14.93 3.38
C CYS A 113 5.52 14.78 1.90
N SER A 114 5.61 15.88 1.15
CA SER A 114 5.77 15.79 -0.29
C SER A 114 7.11 15.09 -0.60
N PRO A 115 7.25 14.39 -1.74
CA PRO A 115 8.48 13.65 -2.05
C PRO A 115 9.73 14.53 -2.06
N LYS A 116 9.58 15.80 -2.48
CA LYS A 116 10.66 16.80 -2.59
C LYS A 116 10.92 17.61 -1.32
N ALA A 117 10.19 17.39 -0.23
CA ALA A 117 10.45 18.05 1.04
C ALA A 117 11.78 17.57 1.66
N LEU A 118 12.47 18.43 2.40
CA LEU A 118 13.78 18.12 3.00
C LEU A 118 13.78 16.81 3.82
N LEU A 119 12.75 16.59 4.65
CA LEU A 119 12.64 15.36 5.46
C LEU A 119 12.40 14.11 4.62
N SER A 120 11.73 14.25 3.46
CA SER A 120 11.53 13.15 2.52
C SER A 120 12.86 12.80 1.83
N LEU A 121 13.59 13.82 1.37
CA LEU A 121 14.91 13.64 0.76
C LEU A 121 15.92 13.03 1.76
N GLN A 122 15.87 13.41 3.04
CA GLN A 122 16.68 12.80 4.10
C GLN A 122 16.30 11.33 4.40
N LEU A 123 15.03 10.95 4.24
CA LEU A 123 14.58 9.57 4.44
C LEU A 123 14.93 8.67 3.23
N LEU A 124 14.86 9.22 2.03
CA LEU A 124 15.23 8.52 0.78
C LEU A 124 16.75 8.39 0.66
N ASP A 125 17.49 9.43 1.06
CA ASP A 125 18.95 9.51 1.02
C ASP A 125 19.50 9.30 -0.41
N ASP A 126 20.51 8.45 -0.58
CA ASP A 126 21.15 8.13 -1.86
C ASP A 126 20.29 7.29 -2.82
N ARG A 127 19.18 6.70 -2.35
CA ARG A 127 18.27 5.84 -3.15
C ARG A 127 17.62 6.57 -4.32
N VAL A 128 17.44 7.89 -4.23
CA VAL A 128 16.70 8.66 -5.24
C VAL A 128 17.33 10.03 -5.49
N VAL A 129 17.69 10.29 -6.75
CA VAL A 129 18.02 11.65 -7.21
C VAL A 129 16.76 12.50 -7.22
N ALA A 130 16.77 13.65 -6.53
CA ALA A 130 15.58 14.51 -6.35
C ALA A 130 14.87 14.96 -7.66
N GLY A 131 15.58 14.96 -8.79
CA GLY A 131 15.01 15.24 -10.11
C GLY A 131 14.13 14.13 -10.69
N ALA A 132 14.22 12.90 -10.17
CA ALA A 132 13.37 11.76 -10.56
C ALA A 132 12.05 11.69 -9.79
N LEU A 133 11.90 12.50 -8.74
CA LEU A 133 10.67 12.59 -7.94
C LEU A 133 9.64 13.47 -8.65
N ASN A 134 8.36 13.12 -8.52
CA ASN A 134 7.28 13.99 -8.97
C ASN A 134 7.08 15.19 -8.03
N GLN A 135 6.43 16.23 -8.53
CA GLN A 135 5.83 17.26 -7.69
C GLN A 135 4.50 16.79 -7.10
N THR A 136 4.42 16.78 -5.77
CA THR A 136 3.17 16.66 -5.00
C THR A 136 2.98 17.91 -4.15
N TRP A 137 1.74 18.39 -4.07
CA TRP A 137 1.28 19.44 -3.17
C TRP A 137 0.41 18.80 -2.09
N ILE A 138 0.66 19.12 -0.82
CA ILE A 138 -0.14 18.65 0.32
C ILE A 138 -0.63 19.81 1.20
N SER A 139 -1.65 19.55 2.00
CA SER A 139 -2.14 20.46 3.05
C SER A 139 -3.08 19.69 3.98
N SER A 140 -3.32 20.20 5.19
CA SER A 140 -4.55 19.84 5.91
C SER A 140 -5.78 20.24 5.07
N ALA A 141 -6.77 19.36 4.94
CA ALA A 141 -7.92 19.52 4.05
C ALA A 141 -8.98 20.52 4.54
N GLY A 142 -9.03 20.81 5.85
CA GLY A 142 -9.99 21.75 6.45
C GLY A 142 -11.46 21.29 6.44
N ILE A 143 -11.72 20.00 6.17
CA ILE A 143 -13.07 19.39 6.20
C ILE A 143 -13.28 18.56 7.48
N SER A 144 -14.53 18.16 7.75
CA SER A 144 -14.86 17.24 8.85
C SER A 144 -14.68 15.77 8.47
N GLU A 145 -14.54 14.88 9.46
CA GLU A 145 -14.57 13.42 9.23
C GLU A 145 -15.89 12.98 8.57
N GLN A 146 -17.03 13.56 8.94
CA GLN A 146 -18.32 13.27 8.31
C GLN A 146 -18.30 13.60 6.80
N THR A 147 -17.76 14.76 6.43
CA THR A 147 -17.59 15.17 5.02
C THR A 147 -16.65 14.22 4.28
N PHE A 148 -15.55 13.81 4.90
CA PHE A 148 -14.63 12.82 4.32
C PHE A 148 -15.30 11.47 4.06
N GLN A 149 -16.03 10.92 5.04
CA GLN A 149 -16.72 9.63 4.87
C GLN A 149 -17.83 9.72 3.82
N GLN A 150 -18.56 10.85 3.73
CA GLN A 150 -19.53 11.10 2.66
C GLN A 150 -18.88 11.05 1.27
N LEU A 151 -17.75 11.75 1.06
CA LEU A 151 -17.01 11.73 -0.20
C LEU A 151 -16.51 10.32 -0.56
N ARG A 152 -16.01 9.58 0.44
CA ARG A 152 -15.47 8.22 0.31
C ARG A 152 -16.54 7.16 0.02
N GLU A 153 -17.75 7.33 0.54
CA GLU A 153 -18.87 6.42 0.29
C GLU A 153 -19.62 6.74 -1.01
N LEU A 154 -19.88 8.02 -1.31
CA LEU A 154 -20.51 8.44 -2.56
C LEU A 154 -19.59 8.31 -3.78
N LYS A 155 -18.27 8.19 -3.57
CA LYS A 155 -17.23 8.12 -4.61
C LYS A 155 -17.23 9.33 -5.55
N ASP A 156 -17.58 10.50 -5.04
CA ASP A 156 -17.60 11.75 -5.80
C ASP A 156 -16.16 12.27 -6.01
N GLY A 157 -15.55 11.82 -7.10
CA GLY A 157 -14.20 12.24 -7.50
C GLY A 157 -14.10 13.72 -7.85
N SER A 158 -15.17 14.34 -8.33
CA SER A 158 -15.20 15.77 -8.67
C SER A 158 -15.20 16.63 -7.40
N ALA A 159 -15.99 16.27 -6.40
CA ALA A 159 -15.97 16.92 -5.10
C ALA A 159 -14.67 16.67 -4.33
N LEU A 160 -14.11 15.45 -4.39
CA LEU A 160 -12.79 15.14 -3.83
C LEU A 160 -11.70 16.05 -4.43
N ALA A 161 -11.61 16.11 -5.77
CA ALA A 161 -10.64 16.96 -6.44
C ALA A 161 -10.85 18.46 -6.14
N ARG A 162 -12.10 18.91 -5.99
CA ARG A 162 -12.41 20.28 -5.55
C ARG A 162 -11.88 20.57 -4.15
N VAL A 163 -12.12 19.69 -3.17
CA VAL A 163 -11.59 19.84 -1.80
C VAL A 163 -10.06 19.87 -1.83
N ALA A 164 -9.43 18.94 -2.56
CA ALA A 164 -7.99 18.88 -2.64
C ALA A 164 -7.37 20.17 -3.23
N ARG A 165 -7.91 20.69 -4.35
CA ARG A 165 -7.45 21.95 -4.96
C ARG A 165 -7.62 23.17 -4.05
N VAL A 166 -8.70 23.25 -3.28
CA VAL A 166 -8.90 24.34 -2.31
C VAL A 166 -7.87 24.27 -1.19
N ALA A 167 -7.62 23.08 -0.65
CA ALA A 167 -6.65 22.88 0.44
C ALA A 167 -5.20 23.15 0.01
N ILE A 168 -4.75 22.60 -1.13
CA ILE A 168 -3.36 22.73 -1.59
C ILE A 168 -2.95 24.16 -2.01
N SER A 169 -3.86 25.14 -1.96
CA SER A 169 -3.53 26.57 -2.07
C SER A 169 -2.50 27.04 -1.02
N ARG A 170 -2.40 26.34 0.12
CA ARG A 170 -1.37 26.56 1.14
C ARG A 170 -0.02 25.96 0.79
N ASN A 171 -0.04 24.85 0.04
CA ASN A 171 1.13 24.06 -0.35
C ASN A 171 2.11 23.77 0.80
N ASP A 172 1.60 23.16 1.88
CA ASP A 172 2.46 22.62 2.92
C ASP A 172 3.38 21.57 2.27
N GLN A 173 4.70 21.64 2.49
CA GLN A 173 5.61 20.57 2.05
C GLN A 173 5.70 19.43 3.07
N ILE A 174 5.37 19.72 4.33
CA ILE A 174 5.44 18.82 5.48
C ILE A 174 4.23 19.10 6.35
N VAL A 175 3.46 18.07 6.69
CA VAL A 175 2.30 18.16 7.59
C VAL A 175 2.54 17.23 8.79
N THR A 176 2.54 17.80 10.00
CA THR A 176 2.53 17.01 11.25
C THR A 176 1.16 16.35 11.41
N LEU A 177 1.16 15.05 11.69
CA LEU A 177 -0.08 14.28 11.80
C LEU A 177 -0.51 14.10 13.25
N THR A 178 -1.82 14.22 13.48
CA THR A 178 -2.50 13.85 14.72
C THR A 178 -3.74 13.01 14.39
N PRO A 179 -4.26 12.17 15.29
CA PRO A 179 -5.53 11.48 15.08
C PRO A 179 -6.65 12.45 14.70
N GLY A 180 -7.43 12.12 13.65
CA GLY A 180 -8.45 12.99 13.09
C GLY A 180 -7.95 14.02 12.05
N THR A 181 -6.63 14.18 11.84
CA THR A 181 -6.10 14.97 10.72
C THR A 181 -6.59 14.40 9.39
N ILE A 182 -7.12 15.25 8.52
CA ILE A 182 -7.45 14.91 7.13
C ILE A 182 -6.46 15.63 6.22
N LEU A 183 -5.58 14.87 5.57
CA LEU A 183 -4.64 15.37 4.57
C LEU A 183 -5.34 15.46 3.20
N ALA A 184 -5.09 16.54 2.48
CA ALA A 184 -5.37 16.69 1.06
C ALA A 184 -4.08 16.57 0.24
N VAL A 185 -4.17 15.92 -0.92
CA VAL A 185 -3.05 15.63 -1.81
C VAL A 185 -3.44 15.94 -3.25
N THR A 186 -2.56 16.62 -3.99
CA THR A 186 -2.64 16.77 -5.45
C THR A 186 -1.26 16.51 -6.05
N THR A 187 -1.17 15.76 -7.14
CA THR A 187 0.08 15.48 -7.86
C THR A 187 0.09 16.17 -9.22
N GLU A 188 1.28 16.43 -9.78
CA GLU A 188 1.39 17.02 -11.13
C GLU A 188 0.83 16.12 -12.23
N SER A 189 0.79 14.80 -11.99
CA SER A 189 0.14 13.81 -12.85
C SER A 189 -1.40 13.80 -12.76
N GLY A 190 -2.02 14.69 -11.99
CA GLY A 190 -3.48 14.81 -11.87
C GLY A 190 -4.13 13.80 -10.93
N LYS A 191 -3.36 13.17 -10.03
CA LYS A 191 -3.91 12.36 -8.93
C LYS A 191 -4.38 13.30 -7.81
N TYR A 192 -5.59 13.08 -7.29
CA TYR A 192 -6.17 13.82 -6.16
C TYR A 192 -6.51 12.82 -5.04
N GLY A 193 -6.13 13.11 -3.80
CA GLY A 193 -6.33 12.20 -2.67
C GLY A 193 -6.74 12.90 -1.37
N LEU A 194 -7.47 12.16 -0.53
CA LEU A 194 -7.76 12.51 0.86
C LEU A 194 -7.35 11.34 1.77
N PHE A 195 -6.72 11.65 2.90
CA PHE A 195 -6.29 10.67 3.91
C PHE A 195 -6.73 11.14 5.30
N LEU A 196 -7.63 10.40 5.94
CA LEU A 196 -8.03 10.58 7.33
C LEU A 196 -7.13 9.71 8.22
N VAL A 197 -6.41 10.34 9.14
CA VAL A 197 -5.63 9.67 10.18
C VAL A 197 -6.58 9.08 11.23
N LYS A 198 -6.56 7.75 11.39
CA LYS A 198 -7.38 7.04 12.40
C LYS A 198 -6.61 6.78 13.68
N GLU A 199 -5.37 6.28 13.57
CA GLU A 199 -4.51 5.93 14.71
C GLU A 199 -3.07 6.36 14.42
N ILE A 200 -2.35 6.81 15.45
CA ILE A 200 -0.92 7.12 15.42
C ILE A 200 -0.25 6.48 16.62
N THR A 201 0.90 5.88 16.38
CA THR A 201 1.91 5.50 17.39
C THR A 201 3.25 6.15 17.02
N GLU A 202 4.29 5.94 17.81
CA GLU A 202 5.65 6.43 17.48
C GLU A 202 6.23 5.79 16.21
N SER A 203 5.76 4.58 15.85
CA SER A 203 6.31 3.75 14.76
C SER A 203 5.33 3.41 13.64
N SER A 204 4.03 3.71 13.80
CA SER A 204 3.01 3.50 12.76
C SER A 204 1.92 4.57 12.70
N VAL A 205 1.32 4.73 11.52
CA VAL A 205 0.10 5.52 11.32
C VAL A 205 -0.88 4.75 10.45
N LYS A 206 -2.12 4.63 10.94
CA LYS A 206 -3.24 4.03 10.20
C LYS A 206 -4.13 5.11 9.63
N VAL A 207 -4.48 4.96 8.35
CA VAL A 207 -5.33 5.89 7.63
C VAL A 207 -6.50 5.18 6.97
N ASP A 208 -7.63 5.88 6.91
CA ASP A 208 -8.63 5.67 5.87
C ASP A 208 -8.33 6.66 4.73
N ALA A 209 -8.41 6.22 3.47
CA ALA A 209 -8.09 7.07 2.33
C ALA A 209 -8.99 6.82 1.12
N CYS A 210 -9.04 7.82 0.25
CA CYS A 210 -9.61 7.73 -1.07
C CYS A 210 -8.84 8.62 -2.07
N HIS A 211 -8.78 8.20 -3.33
CA HIS A 211 -8.10 8.95 -4.38
C HIS A 211 -8.70 8.68 -5.76
N ILE A 212 -8.45 9.60 -6.70
CA ILE A 212 -8.84 9.50 -8.11
C ILE A 212 -7.74 10.10 -8.99
N LEU A 213 -7.55 9.55 -10.19
CA LEU A 213 -6.78 10.17 -11.28
C LEU A 213 -7.78 10.84 -12.23
N LEU A 214 -7.64 12.14 -12.49
CA LEU A 214 -8.52 12.91 -13.40
C LEU A 214 -7.85 13.30 -14.70
#